data_AF-A0A3R8MXH9-F1
#
_entry.id   AF-A0A3R8MXH9-F1
#
_cell.length_a   1.000
_cell.length_b   1.000
_cell.length_c   1.000
_cell.angle_alpha   90.00
_cell.angle_beta   90.00
_cell.angle_gamma   90.00
#
_symmetry.space_group_name_H-M   'P 1'
#
loop_
_entity.id
_entity.type
_entity.pdbx_description
1 polymer ?
#
loop_
_entity_poly.entity_id
_entity_poly.type
_entity_poly.pdbx_seq_one_letter_code
_entity_poly.pdbx_strand_id
1 'polypeptide(L)'
;MASLESPEAKAQPGFFTTTLTWDGEGDVDLHMLEPGGTHVYYLNMEGSAGTLDVDNRVANGPEHYYASCDSSRLQAGIYDIRVNNFKGPERKATVQVNFANGGQPLTRIIDTGPQRGRLGDPDPLPVARISVQRDDSGNWTATPVQ
;
A
#
# COMPACT_ATOMS: atom_id res chain seq x y z
N MET A 1 -5.04 37.88 8.28
CA MET A 1 -5.66 36.76 9.03
C MET A 1 -6.34 35.86 8.02
N ALA A 2 -5.69 34.75 7.65
CA ALA A 2 -6.32 33.61 6.98
C ALA A 2 -5.36 32.42 7.13
N SER A 3 -5.59 31.59 8.15
CA SER A 3 -5.03 30.23 8.18
C SER A 3 -5.92 29.41 7.27
N LEU A 4 -5.35 28.87 6.20
CA LEU A 4 -5.93 27.76 5.45
C LEU A 4 -5.12 26.53 5.81
N GLU A 5 -5.40 25.97 7.00
CA GLU A 5 -4.97 24.62 7.32
C GLU A 5 -5.94 23.67 6.61
N SER A 6 -5.46 23.07 5.52
CA SER A 6 -6.03 21.81 5.05
C SER A 6 -5.53 20.75 6.03
N PRO A 7 -6.39 19.91 6.65
CA PRO A 7 -5.86 18.77 7.37
C PRO A 7 -5.24 17.85 6.31
N GLU A 8 -3.90 17.81 6.28
CA GLU A 8 -3.17 16.78 5.56
C GLU A 8 -3.78 15.43 5.95
N ALA A 9 -4.21 14.64 4.98
CA ALA A 9 -4.59 13.25 5.24
C ALA A 9 -3.35 12.55 5.81
N LYS A 10 -3.30 12.45 7.14
CA LYS A 10 -2.13 11.99 7.85
C LYS A 10 -2.12 10.47 7.77
N ALA A 11 -1.26 9.93 6.90
CA ALA A 11 -1.00 8.50 6.80
C ALA A 11 -0.90 7.88 8.20
N GLN A 12 -1.74 6.88 8.45
CA GLN A 12 -1.86 6.25 9.75
C GLN A 12 -0.75 5.22 9.99
N PRO A 13 -0.26 5.05 11.22
CA PRO A 13 0.62 3.93 11.52
C PRO A 13 -0.14 2.60 11.40
N GLY A 14 0.58 1.54 11.10
CA GLY A 14 0.04 0.17 11.08
C GLY A 14 1.09 -0.84 11.53
N PHE A 15 0.66 -2.10 11.66
CA PHE A 15 1.55 -3.22 11.98
C PHE A 15 2.70 -3.31 10.95
N PHE A 16 2.34 -3.09 9.69
CA PHE A 16 3.23 -2.57 8.66
C PHE A 16 2.46 -1.54 7.82
N THR A 17 3.19 -0.68 7.12
CA THR A 17 2.61 0.27 6.16
C THR A 17 3.26 0.13 4.81
N THR A 18 2.53 0.51 3.75
CA THR A 18 3.03 0.60 2.39
C THR A 18 2.73 2.00 1.86
N THR A 19 3.79 2.71 1.47
CA THR A 19 3.70 4.04 0.86
C THR A 19 4.17 3.94 -0.58
N LEU A 20 3.35 4.43 -1.51
CA LEU A 20 3.66 4.55 -2.92
C LEU A 20 3.84 6.02 -3.29
N THR A 21 4.95 6.36 -3.93
CA THR A 21 5.19 7.66 -4.56
C THR A 21 5.68 7.47 -6.00
N TRP A 22 5.61 8.50 -6.83
CA TRP A 22 6.11 8.47 -8.21
C TRP A 22 6.70 9.80 -8.65
N ASP A 23 7.27 9.86 -9.85
CA ASP A 23 7.98 11.03 -10.37
C ASP A 23 7.17 11.84 -11.40
N GLY A 24 6.26 12.69 -10.90
CA GLY A 24 5.53 13.68 -11.69
C GLY A 24 4.02 13.51 -11.69
N GLU A 25 3.36 14.17 -12.63
CA GLU A 25 1.89 14.14 -12.76
C GLU A 25 1.38 12.78 -13.22
N GLY A 26 0.23 12.39 -12.69
CA GLY A 26 -0.41 11.11 -12.95
C GLY A 26 -1.17 10.60 -11.74
N ASP A 27 -1.85 9.49 -11.95
CA ASP A 27 -2.65 8.74 -11.00
C ASP A 27 -2.10 7.31 -11.00
N VAL A 28 -1.44 6.93 -9.91
CA VAL A 28 -0.77 5.64 -9.79
C VAL A 28 -1.28 4.96 -8.52
N ASP A 29 -2.10 3.94 -8.73
CA ASP A 29 -2.84 3.29 -7.65
C ASP A 29 -2.00 2.22 -6.97
N LEU A 30 -2.07 2.21 -5.65
CA LEU A 30 -1.62 1.16 -4.75
C LEU A 30 -2.76 0.16 -4.57
N HIS A 31 -2.45 -1.10 -4.85
CA HIS A 31 -3.33 -2.21 -4.62
C HIS A 31 -2.71 -3.15 -3.58
N MET A 32 -3.53 -3.61 -2.65
CA MET A 32 -3.17 -4.62 -1.68
C MET A 32 -4.12 -5.81 -1.79
N LEU A 33 -3.59 -7.00 -2.05
CA LEU A 33 -4.33 -8.24 -1.89
C LEU A 33 -4.00 -8.82 -0.50
N GLU A 34 -4.99 -8.82 0.38
CA GLU A 34 -4.85 -9.33 1.74
C GLU A 34 -4.91 -10.87 1.78
N PRO A 35 -4.38 -11.53 2.83
CA PRO A 35 -4.40 -12.98 2.95
C PRO A 35 -5.79 -13.63 2.82
N GLY A 36 -6.83 -12.95 3.32
CA GLY A 36 -8.22 -13.39 3.20
C GLY A 36 -8.85 -13.22 1.81
N GLY A 37 -8.09 -12.75 0.81
CA GLY A 37 -8.56 -12.52 -0.56
C GLY A 37 -9.24 -11.17 -0.79
N THR A 38 -9.28 -10.29 0.21
CA THR A 38 -9.80 -8.93 0.04
C THR A 38 -8.82 -8.11 -0.78
N HIS A 39 -9.32 -7.47 -1.84
CA HIS A 39 -8.55 -6.56 -2.68
C HIS A 39 -8.83 -5.12 -2.27
N VAL A 40 -7.83 -4.47 -1.68
CA VAL A 40 -7.90 -3.10 -1.20
C VAL A 40 -7.28 -2.15 -2.22
N TYR A 41 -8.04 -1.14 -2.65
CA TYR A 41 -7.66 -0.13 -3.65
C TYR A 41 -8.68 1.02 -3.65
N TYR A 42 -8.56 2.02 -4.54
CA TYR A 42 -9.39 3.24 -4.53
C TYR A 42 -10.93 3.02 -4.55
N LEU A 43 -11.44 1.89 -5.09
CA LEU A 43 -12.88 1.55 -5.01
C LEU A 43 -13.28 0.72 -3.80
N ASN A 44 -12.31 0.12 -3.10
CA ASN A 44 -12.51 -0.70 -1.91
C ASN A 44 -11.40 -0.40 -0.89
N MET A 45 -11.50 0.76 -0.24
CA MET A 45 -10.42 1.28 0.61
C MET A 45 -10.32 0.57 1.96
N GLU A 46 -11.39 -0.07 2.43
CA GLU A 46 -11.42 -0.80 3.71
C GLU A 46 -11.26 -2.30 3.47
N GLY A 47 -10.12 -2.84 3.92
CA GLY A 47 -9.83 -4.25 3.92
C GLY A 47 -10.31 -4.95 5.19
N SER A 48 -10.23 -6.27 5.16
CA SER A 48 -10.45 -7.09 6.35
C SER A 48 -9.36 -6.86 7.39
N ALA A 49 -8.11 -6.68 6.93
CA ALA A 49 -6.94 -6.60 7.79
C ALA A 49 -6.25 -5.23 7.81
N GLY A 50 -6.49 -4.37 6.84
CA GLY A 50 -5.96 -3.01 6.78
C GLY A 50 -6.80 -2.08 5.93
N THR A 51 -6.27 -0.90 5.65
CA THR A 51 -7.02 0.20 5.02
C THR A 51 -6.09 1.00 4.12
N LEU A 52 -6.56 1.38 2.93
CA LEU A 52 -5.98 2.43 2.09
C LEU A 52 -6.52 3.78 2.57
N ASP A 53 -5.71 4.57 3.25
CA ASP A 53 -6.14 5.83 3.89
C ASP A 53 -5.72 7.09 3.14
N VAL A 54 -4.81 6.95 2.17
CA VAL A 54 -4.42 8.02 1.26
C VAL A 54 -4.47 7.52 -0.19
N ASP A 55 -5.26 8.21 -1.00
CA ASP A 55 -5.49 8.02 -2.44
C ASP A 55 -5.17 9.35 -3.15
N ASN A 56 -3.95 9.50 -3.67
CA ASN A 56 -3.54 10.70 -4.39
C ASN A 56 -3.68 10.47 -5.89
N ARG A 57 -4.49 11.30 -6.56
CA ARG A 57 -4.81 11.15 -7.99
C ARG A 57 -4.18 12.19 -8.91
N VAL A 58 -3.16 12.91 -8.44
CA VAL A 58 -2.67 14.14 -9.09
C VAL A 58 -1.21 14.03 -9.50
N ALA A 59 -0.29 13.91 -8.54
CA ALA A 59 1.14 13.90 -8.79
C ALA A 59 1.92 13.45 -7.55
N ASN A 60 3.05 12.78 -7.80
CA ASN A 60 4.07 12.40 -6.82
C ASN A 60 3.63 11.52 -5.63
N GLY A 61 2.37 11.11 -5.58
CA GLY A 61 1.81 10.46 -4.39
C GLY A 61 1.80 11.37 -3.15
N PRO A 62 1.70 10.81 -1.94
CA PRO A 62 1.68 9.39 -1.68
C PRO A 62 0.31 8.77 -1.92
N GLU A 63 0.31 7.48 -2.25
CA GLU A 63 -0.74 6.58 -1.76
C GLU A 63 -0.25 5.82 -0.54
N HIS A 64 -1.17 5.43 0.33
CA HIS A 64 -0.82 4.80 1.60
C HIS A 64 -1.82 3.74 2.03
N TYR A 65 -1.29 2.58 2.41
CA TYR A 65 -2.01 1.49 3.06
C TYR A 65 -1.36 1.16 4.40
N TYR A 66 -2.17 0.88 5.42
CA TYR A 66 -1.70 0.34 6.70
C TYR A 66 -2.42 -0.96 7.06
N ALA A 67 -1.65 -1.96 7.51
CA ALA A 67 -2.22 -3.14 8.15
C ALA A 67 -2.56 -2.84 9.61
N SER A 68 -3.71 -3.32 10.09
CA SER A 68 -4.18 -3.05 11.45
C SER A 68 -3.23 -3.59 12.52
N CYS A 69 -3.05 -2.84 13.60
CA CYS A 69 -2.40 -3.32 14.82
C CYS A 69 -3.34 -4.17 15.70
N ASP A 70 -4.65 -4.17 15.40
CA ASP A 70 -5.62 -4.99 16.13
C ASP A 70 -5.47 -6.46 15.74
N SER A 71 -5.05 -7.28 16.69
CA SER A 71 -4.88 -8.73 16.50
C SER A 71 -6.15 -9.48 16.10
N SER A 72 -7.34 -8.90 16.29
CA SER A 72 -8.61 -9.46 15.83
C SER A 72 -8.90 -9.19 14.35
N ARG A 73 -8.25 -8.16 13.78
CA ARG A 73 -8.33 -7.81 12.35
C ARG A 73 -7.11 -8.28 11.55
N LEU A 74 -5.92 -8.23 12.13
CA LEU A 74 -4.68 -8.63 11.46
C LEU A 74 -4.75 -10.10 11.06
N GLN A 75 -4.35 -10.41 9.83
CA GLN A 75 -4.40 -11.76 9.27
C GLN A 75 -2.99 -12.31 9.08
N ALA A 76 -2.79 -13.59 9.43
CA ALA A 76 -1.59 -14.30 9.01
C ALA A 76 -1.70 -14.70 7.55
N GLY A 77 -0.57 -14.68 6.83
CA GLY A 77 -0.49 -15.06 5.43
C GLY A 77 0.25 -14.02 4.59
N ILE A 78 0.01 -14.04 3.28
CA ILE A 78 0.70 -13.18 2.32
C ILE A 78 -0.16 -11.96 2.00
N TYR A 79 0.42 -10.79 2.22
CA TYR A 79 -0.04 -9.51 1.70
C TYR A 79 0.72 -9.24 0.41
N ASP A 80 0.01 -9.11 -0.72
CA ASP A 80 0.62 -8.90 -2.04
C ASP A 80 0.41 -7.46 -2.50
N ILE A 81 1.51 -6.71 -2.56
CA ILE A 81 1.57 -5.29 -2.89
C ILE A 81 1.75 -5.14 -4.39
N ARG A 82 0.84 -4.37 -5.00
CA ARG A 82 0.79 -4.18 -6.45
C ARG A 82 0.53 -2.73 -6.81
N VAL A 83 0.86 -2.37 -8.05
CA VAL A 83 0.73 -1.00 -8.57
C VAL A 83 0.01 -0.99 -9.92
N ASN A 84 -0.86 -0.01 -10.14
CA ASN A 84 -1.51 0.24 -11.43
C ASN A 84 -1.26 1.67 -11.90
N ASN A 85 -0.75 1.85 -13.13
CA ASN A 85 -0.77 3.17 -13.76
C ASN A 85 -2.20 3.49 -14.21
N PHE A 86 -2.99 4.12 -13.34
CA PHE A 86 -4.39 4.42 -13.63
C PHE A 86 -4.53 5.51 -14.69
N LYS A 87 -3.75 6.58 -14.57
CA LYS A 87 -3.78 7.71 -15.52
C LYS A 87 -2.43 8.41 -15.63
N GLY A 88 -2.01 8.69 -16.85
CA GLY A 88 -0.80 9.46 -17.13
C GLY A 88 0.27 8.66 -17.88
N PRO A 89 1.42 9.29 -18.16
CA PRO A 89 2.53 8.58 -18.79
C PRO A 89 3.12 7.53 -17.85
N GLU A 90 4.01 6.69 -18.36
CA GLU A 90 4.85 5.82 -17.54
C GLU A 90 5.70 6.66 -16.57
N ARG A 91 5.86 6.16 -15.35
CA ARG A 91 6.58 6.79 -14.24
C ARG A 91 7.52 5.81 -13.57
N LYS A 92 8.55 6.34 -12.90
CA LYS A 92 9.28 5.62 -11.86
C LYS A 92 8.52 5.76 -10.55
N ALA A 93 7.97 4.66 -10.07
CA ALA A 93 7.30 4.59 -8.77
C ALA A 93 8.24 4.00 -7.71
N THR A 94 8.19 4.57 -6.52
CA THR A 94 8.88 4.05 -5.33
C THR A 94 7.84 3.53 -4.35
N VAL A 95 7.96 2.26 -3.98
CA VAL A 95 7.16 1.61 -2.95
C VAL A 95 8.03 1.37 -1.72
N GLN A 96 7.65 1.96 -0.60
CA GLN A 96 8.32 1.80 0.69
C GLN A 96 7.42 1.02 1.63
N VAL A 97 7.96 -0.02 2.28
CA VAL A 97 7.27 -0.78 3.33
C VAL A 97 8.01 -0.58 4.65
N ASN A 98 7.29 -0.13 5.67
CA ASN A 98 7.82 0.04 7.02
C ASN A 98 7.13 -0.91 7.99
N PHE A 99 7.85 -1.36 9.02
CA PHE A 99 7.36 -2.34 10.00
C PHE A 99 7.40 -1.74 11.40
N ALA A 100 6.31 -1.87 12.16
CA ALA A 100 6.24 -1.31 13.52
C ALA A 100 7.23 -1.98 14.50
N ASN A 101 7.49 -3.28 14.33
CA ASN A 101 8.27 -4.09 15.29
C ASN A 101 9.72 -4.35 14.84
N GLY A 102 10.42 -3.33 14.35
CA GLY A 102 11.87 -3.40 14.10
C GLY A 102 12.29 -4.25 12.89
N GLY A 103 11.37 -4.56 11.98
CA GLY A 103 11.69 -5.15 10.68
C GLY A 103 12.48 -4.19 9.80
N GLN A 104 13.40 -4.72 8.99
CA GLN A 104 14.14 -3.90 8.03
C GLN A 104 13.18 -3.35 6.97
N PRO A 105 13.10 -2.02 6.77
CA PRO A 105 12.26 -1.44 5.74
C PRO A 105 12.59 -1.99 4.36
N LEU A 106 11.56 -2.10 3.52
CA LEU A 106 11.69 -2.49 2.13
C LEU A 106 11.53 -1.27 1.24
N THR A 107 12.42 -1.09 0.27
CA THR A 107 12.20 -0.14 -0.83
C THR A 107 12.22 -0.91 -2.14
N ARG A 108 11.26 -0.62 -3.03
CA ARG A 108 11.22 -1.08 -4.40
C ARG A 108 11.05 0.11 -5.32
N ILE A 109 11.77 0.12 -6.43
CA ILE A 109 11.60 1.08 -7.51
C ILE A 109 11.18 0.29 -8.74
N ILE A 110 10.08 0.69 -9.36
CA ILE A 110 9.50 0.04 -10.53
C ILE A 110 9.18 1.07 -11.61
N ASP A 111 9.12 0.60 -12.86
CA ASP A 111 8.40 1.31 -13.91
C ASP A 111 6.91 0.97 -13.79
N THR A 112 6.05 1.99 -13.77
CA THR A 112 4.59 1.78 -13.68
C THR A 112 4.00 1.18 -14.96
N GLY A 113 4.77 1.19 -16.05
CA GLY A 113 4.32 0.82 -17.38
C GLY A 113 3.36 1.85 -17.98
N PRO A 114 2.73 1.55 -19.13
CA PRO A 114 1.78 2.44 -19.76
C PRO A 114 0.50 2.59 -18.93
N GLN A 115 -0.28 3.64 -19.19
CA GLN A 115 -1.62 3.82 -18.62
C GLN A 115 -2.52 2.60 -18.90
N ARG A 116 -3.15 2.05 -17.87
CA ARG A 116 -4.11 0.94 -17.96
C ARG A 116 -5.51 1.31 -17.46
N GLY A 117 -5.62 2.31 -16.58
CA GLY A 117 -6.88 2.68 -15.95
C GLY A 117 -7.57 1.48 -15.29
N ARG A 118 -8.90 1.46 -15.32
CA ARG A 118 -9.73 0.38 -14.76
C ARG A 118 -9.44 -1.03 -15.31
N LEU A 119 -8.87 -1.13 -16.51
CA LEU A 119 -8.49 -2.43 -17.08
C LEU A 119 -7.24 -3.02 -16.40
N GLY A 120 -6.50 -2.20 -15.63
CA GLY A 120 -5.38 -2.64 -14.81
C GLY A 120 -5.81 -3.22 -13.47
N ASP A 121 -6.95 -2.79 -12.92
CA ASP A 121 -7.40 -3.17 -11.58
C ASP A 121 -7.46 -4.69 -11.33
N PRO A 122 -7.93 -5.54 -12.28
CA PRO A 122 -7.99 -7.00 -12.04
C PRO A 122 -6.63 -7.70 -12.01
N ASP A 123 -5.59 -7.09 -12.59
CA ASP A 123 -4.23 -7.66 -12.63
C ASP A 123 -3.16 -6.54 -12.57
N PRO A 124 -3.00 -5.88 -11.42
CA PRO A 124 -2.02 -4.82 -11.25
C PRO A 124 -0.60 -5.40 -11.15
N LEU A 125 0.39 -4.59 -11.48
CA LEU A 125 1.79 -4.99 -11.54
C LEU A 125 2.29 -5.41 -10.14
N PRO A 126 2.76 -6.65 -9.94
CA PRO A 126 3.28 -7.09 -8.64
C PRO A 126 4.59 -6.37 -8.28
N VAL A 127 4.72 -5.94 -7.03
CA VAL A 127 5.89 -5.20 -6.53
C VAL A 127 6.61 -5.94 -5.40
N ALA A 128 5.87 -6.35 -4.38
CA ALA A 128 6.43 -7.01 -3.21
C ALA A 128 5.38 -7.86 -2.50
N ARG A 129 5.83 -8.87 -1.76
CA ARG A 129 4.95 -9.68 -0.90
C ARG A 129 5.48 -9.63 0.52
N ILE A 130 4.58 -9.45 1.48
CA ILE A 130 4.88 -9.42 2.91
C ILE A 130 4.24 -10.65 3.54
N SER A 131 5.05 -11.46 4.21
CA SER A 131 4.58 -12.58 5.03
C SER A 131 4.31 -12.07 6.43
N VAL A 132 3.05 -12.15 6.86
CA VAL A 132 2.65 -11.93 8.25
C VAL A 132 2.43 -13.28 8.92
N GLN A 133 3.07 -13.50 10.07
CA GLN A 133 2.99 -14.76 10.81
C GLN A 133 2.69 -14.49 12.27
N ARG A 134 1.95 -15.42 12.89
CA ARG A 134 1.72 -15.46 14.33
C ARG A 134 2.35 -16.72 14.88
N ASP A 135 3.24 -16.59 15.86
CA ASP A 135 3.83 -17.75 16.53
C ASP A 135 2.88 -18.34 17.59
N ASP A 136 3.25 -19.51 18.14
CA ASP A 136 2.47 -20.21 19.17
C ASP A 136 2.35 -19.42 20.49
N SER A 137 3.25 -18.45 20.71
CA SER A 137 3.20 -17.53 21.86
C SER A 137 2.28 -16.33 21.60
N GLY A 138 1.71 -16.23 20.40
CA GLY A 138 0.80 -15.18 19.98
C GLY A 138 1.50 -13.92 19.45
N ASN A 139 2.83 -13.93 19.29
CA ASN A 139 3.57 -12.79 18.75
C ASN A 139 3.41 -12.73 17.24
N TRP A 140 3.21 -11.51 16.74
CA TRP A 140 3.11 -11.24 15.32
C TRP A 140 4.43 -10.76 14.75
N THR A 141 4.76 -11.25 13.56
CA THR A 141 5.91 -10.79 12.76
C THR A 141 5.46 -10.50 11.34
N ALA A 142 6.09 -9.50 10.72
CA ALA A 142 5.93 -9.19 9.31
C ALA A 142 7.30 -9.09 8.66
N THR A 143 7.52 -9.82 7.56
CA THR A 143 8.78 -9.82 6.82
C THR A 143 8.55 -9.82 5.31
N PRO A 144 9.41 -9.16 4.53
CA PRO A 144 9.39 -9.31 3.08
C PRO A 144 9.66 -10.77 2.68
N VAL A 145 8.91 -11.26 1.71
CA VAL A 145 9.21 -12.54 1.04
C VAL A 145 10.36 -12.29 0.06
N GLN A 146 11.40 -13.12 0.15
CA GLN A 146 12.55 -13.08 -0.78
C GLN A 146 12.21 -13.65 -2.15
#